data_AF-A0A1I4YW13-F1
#
_entry.id   AF-A0A1I4YW13-F1
#
_cell.length_a   1.000
_cell.length_b   1.000
_cell.length_c   1.000
_cell.angle_alpha   90.00
_cell.angle_beta   90.00
_cell.angle_gamma   90.00
#
_symmetry.space_group_name_H-M   'P 1'
#
loop_
_entity.id
_entity.type
_entity.pdbx_description
1 polymer ?
#
loop_
_entity_poly.entity_id
_entity_poly.type
_entity_poly.pdbx_seq_one_letter_code
_entity_poly.pdbx_strand_id
1 'polypeptide(L)'
;MDTEIEIIGFSLCKSDWISVCNLIVTSFIGIWLALIVQKNFTINRAIKDYYIQEVKDVRKLYVDFLNNVYKGKISAKNIKEWFKIVSNRINCVERSLNDSFYIKDSNIGRIHSEIQNFITGTDDFNNGYRNDKLIFRETTKNDILVYHTKLLECFTDVVVKINRAKKHGVFWQIKRWFKK
;
A
#
# COMPACT_ATOMS: atom_id res chain seq x y z
N MET A 1 49.90 -59.19 -0.38
CA MET A 1 50.83 -58.15 0.08
C MET A 1 51.65 -57.82 -1.16
N ASP A 2 51.39 -56.74 -1.89
CA ASP A 2 51.00 -55.42 -1.40
C ASP A 2 50.04 -54.72 -2.38
N THR A 3 48.92 -54.25 -1.83
CA THR A 3 47.96 -53.40 -2.52
C THR A 3 48.62 -52.05 -2.80
N GLU A 4 48.86 -51.75 -4.07
CA GLU A 4 49.11 -50.40 -4.56
C GLU A 4 47.85 -49.57 -4.30
N ILE A 5 47.81 -48.94 -3.13
CA ILE A 5 46.91 -47.83 -2.89
C ILE A 5 47.54 -46.67 -3.63
N GLU A 6 47.13 -46.49 -4.89
CA GLU A 6 47.35 -45.28 -5.66
C GLU A 6 46.58 -44.15 -4.96
N ILE A 7 47.20 -43.59 -3.93
CA ILE A 7 46.72 -42.37 -3.28
C ILE A 7 46.84 -41.30 -4.36
N ILE A 8 45.70 -40.96 -4.95
CA ILE A 8 45.49 -39.86 -5.90
C ILE A 8 46.26 -38.66 -5.37
N GLY A 9 47.48 -38.48 -5.88
CA GLY A 9 48.43 -37.49 -5.45
C GLY A 9 47.99 -36.14 -5.96
N PHE A 10 47.12 -35.47 -5.22
CA PHE A 10 46.68 -34.11 -5.50
C PHE A 10 47.81 -33.13 -5.13
N SER A 11 48.92 -33.16 -5.88
CA SER A 11 49.97 -32.15 -5.79
C SER A 11 49.51 -30.90 -6.55
N LEU A 12 48.55 -30.17 -5.97
CA LEU A 12 48.21 -28.83 -6.44
C LEU A 12 49.43 -27.92 -6.26
N CYS A 13 49.87 -27.29 -7.35
CA CYS A 13 50.88 -26.26 -7.26
C CYS A 13 50.32 -25.09 -6.43
N LYS A 14 51.16 -24.29 -5.76
CA LYS A 14 50.68 -23.13 -4.96
C LYS A 14 49.74 -22.22 -5.75
N SER A 15 49.94 -22.12 -7.07
CA SER A 15 49.09 -21.38 -8.01
C SER A 15 47.68 -21.97 -8.17
N ASP A 16 47.54 -23.29 -8.18
CA ASP A 16 46.25 -23.97 -8.33
C ASP A 16 45.43 -23.82 -7.05
N TRP A 17 46.09 -23.87 -5.89
CA TRP A 17 45.46 -23.60 -4.61
C TRP A 17 44.95 -22.16 -4.50
N ILE A 18 45.71 -21.18 -5.01
CA ILE A 18 45.27 -19.77 -5.09
C ILE A 18 44.03 -19.64 -5.99
N SER A 19 44.00 -20.35 -7.12
CA SER A 19 42.87 -20.32 -8.05
C SER A 19 41.60 -20.94 -7.45
N VAL A 20 41.74 -22.08 -6.76
CA VAL A 20 40.63 -22.72 -6.03
C VAL A 20 40.13 -21.82 -4.90
N CYS A 21 41.03 -21.21 -4.12
CA CYS A 21 40.67 -20.24 -3.09
C CYS A 21 39.88 -19.05 -3.67
N ASN A 22 40.33 -18.50 -4.81
CA ASN A 22 39.66 -17.37 -5.45
C ASN A 22 38.25 -17.73 -5.94
N LEU A 23 38.07 -18.94 -6.49
CA LEU A 23 36.77 -19.44 -6.92
C LEU A 23 35.81 -19.59 -5.72
N ILE A 24 36.30 -20.13 -4.61
CA ILE A 24 35.54 -20.27 -3.37
C ILE A 24 35.11 -18.90 -2.84
N VAL A 25 36.05 -17.94 -2.72
CA VAL A 25 35.76 -16.59 -2.22
C VAL A 25 34.76 -15.87 -3.12
N THR A 26 34.93 -15.95 -4.45
CA THR A 26 34.01 -15.33 -5.42
C THR A 26 32.60 -15.92 -5.30
N SER A 27 32.50 -17.24 -5.11
CA SER A 27 31.22 -17.92 -4.92
C SER A 27 30.53 -17.51 -3.62
N PHE A 28 31.28 -17.39 -2.52
CA PHE A 28 30.76 -16.92 -1.24
C PHE A 28 30.24 -15.48 -1.32
N ILE A 29 30.97 -14.58 -2.00
CA ILE A 29 30.52 -13.19 -2.22
C ILE A 29 29.22 -13.17 -3.04
N GLY A 30 29.12 -13.99 -4.08
CA GLY A 30 27.92 -14.11 -4.91
C GLY A 30 26.69 -14.57 -4.11
N ILE A 31 26.85 -15.62 -3.29
CA ILE A 31 25.78 -16.12 -2.41
C ILE A 31 25.37 -15.05 -1.39
N TRP A 32 26.34 -14.38 -0.77
CA TRP A 32 26.08 -13.33 0.21
C TRP A 32 25.30 -12.15 -0.39
N LEU A 33 25.70 -11.67 -1.57
CA LEU A 33 24.98 -10.63 -2.30
C LEU A 33 23.57 -11.08 -2.66
N ALA A 34 23.39 -12.31 -3.15
CA ALA A 34 22.08 -12.85 -3.49
C ALA A 34 21.15 -12.89 -2.27
N LEU A 35 21.64 -13.34 -1.11
CA LEU A 35 20.86 -13.38 0.13
C LEU A 35 20.42 -11.98 0.59
N ILE A 36 21.31 -10.98 0.53
CA ILE A 36 20.99 -9.60 0.89
C ILE A 36 19.93 -9.02 -0.04
N VAL A 37 20.10 -9.22 -1.35
CA VAL A 37 19.19 -8.72 -2.37
C VAL A 37 17.81 -9.37 -2.22
N GLN A 38 17.74 -10.69 -2.06
CA GLN A 38 16.49 -11.42 -1.85
C GLN A 38 15.75 -10.97 -0.58
N LYS A 39 16.48 -10.78 0.53
CA LYS A 39 15.90 -10.28 1.78
C LYS A 39 15.29 -8.88 1.59
N ASN A 40 15.99 -7.98 0.90
CA ASN A 40 15.49 -6.64 0.62
C ASN A 40 14.24 -6.64 -0.28
N PHE A 41 14.22 -7.47 -1.32
CA PHE A 41 13.03 -7.62 -2.17
C PHE A 41 11.83 -8.18 -1.40
N THR A 42 12.05 -9.17 -0.53
CA THR A 42 11.00 -9.77 0.31
C THR A 42 10.39 -8.76 1.26
N ILE A 43 11.22 -8.01 2.00
CA ILE A 43 10.75 -6.95 2.92
C ILE A 43 9.98 -5.87 2.15
N ASN A 44 10.49 -5.46 0.98
CA ASN A 44 9.83 -4.45 0.15
C ASN A 44 8.44 -4.92 -0.31
N ARG A 45 8.32 -6.19 -0.71
CA ARG A 45 7.04 -6.79 -1.10
C ARG A 45 6.06 -6.85 0.08
N ALA A 46 6.49 -7.34 1.23
CA ALA A 46 5.65 -7.42 2.43
C ALA A 46 5.10 -6.05 2.85
N ILE A 47 5.90 -4.99 2.74
CA ILE A 47 5.46 -3.62 3.04
C ILE A 47 4.45 -3.13 2.02
N LYS A 48 4.67 -3.37 0.72
CA LYS A 48 3.69 -3.04 -0.31
C LYS A 48 2.36 -3.76 -0.06
N ASP A 49 2.41 -5.04 0.27
CA ASP A 49 1.21 -5.84 0.56
C ASP A 49 0.43 -5.27 1.75
N TYR A 50 1.13 -4.87 2.82
CA TYR A 50 0.52 -4.17 3.97
C TYR A 50 -0.21 -2.90 3.54
N TYR A 51 0.45 -2.02 2.78
CA TYR A 51 -0.16 -0.76 2.34
C TYR A 51 -1.31 -0.96 1.35
N ILE A 52 -1.21 -1.96 0.47
CA ILE A 52 -2.30 -2.36 -0.41
C ILE A 52 -3.50 -2.80 0.42
N GLN A 53 -3.27 -3.53 1.51
CA GLN A 53 -4.33 -3.96 2.40
C GLN A 53 -4.99 -2.79 3.13
N GLU A 54 -4.22 -1.85 3.67
CA GLU A 54 -4.78 -0.62 4.27
C GLU A 54 -5.66 0.17 3.29
N VAL A 55 -5.21 0.32 2.04
CA VAL A 55 -5.97 1.00 0.99
C VAL A 55 -7.25 0.23 0.64
N LYS A 56 -7.19 -1.11 0.58
CA LYS A 56 -8.36 -1.96 0.37
C LYS A 56 -9.36 -1.88 1.52
N ASP A 57 -8.90 -1.75 2.76
CA ASP A 57 -9.77 -1.63 3.92
C ASP A 57 -10.52 -0.30 3.93
N VAL A 58 -9.87 0.81 3.57
CA VAL A 58 -10.55 2.10 3.37
C VAL A 58 -11.55 2.03 2.22
N ARG A 59 -11.20 1.39 1.11
CA ARG A 59 -12.13 1.14 -0.01
C ARG A 59 -13.37 0.37 0.47
N LYS A 60 -13.18 -0.69 1.25
CA LYS A 60 -14.28 -1.50 1.78
C LYS A 60 -15.21 -0.69 2.68
N LEU A 61 -14.65 0.10 3.60
CA LEU A 61 -15.43 1.02 4.44
C LEU A 61 -16.30 1.96 3.61
N TYR A 62 -15.76 2.49 2.51
CA TYR A 62 -16.49 3.35 1.60
C TYR A 62 -17.64 2.66 0.88
N VAL A 63 -17.38 1.47 0.33
CA VAL A 63 -18.40 0.67 -0.35
C VAL A 63 -19.54 0.36 0.61
N ASP A 64 -19.23 -0.08 1.83
CA ASP A 64 -20.23 -0.37 2.85
C ASP A 64 -21.03 0.89 3.24
N PHE A 65 -20.34 2.03 3.40
CA PHE A 65 -20.99 3.31 3.67
C PHE A 65 -21.93 3.74 2.55
N LEU A 66 -21.46 3.83 1.30
CA LEU A 66 -22.27 4.27 0.16
C LEU A 66 -23.45 3.32 -0.08
N ASN A 67 -23.29 2.02 0.14
CA ASN A 67 -24.40 1.07 0.10
C ASN A 67 -25.47 1.36 1.18
N ASN A 68 -25.05 1.78 2.38
CA ASN A 68 -25.97 2.15 3.45
C ASN A 68 -26.65 3.50 3.22
N VAL A 69 -25.92 4.47 2.65
CA VAL A 69 -26.47 5.75 2.16
C VAL A 69 -27.56 5.47 1.10
N TYR A 70 -27.22 4.68 0.08
CA TYR A 70 -28.10 4.36 -1.04
C TYR A 70 -29.38 3.64 -0.58
N LYS A 71 -29.26 2.71 0.38
CA LYS A 71 -30.39 1.97 0.97
C LYS A 71 -31.20 2.78 2.01
N GLY A 72 -30.80 4.03 2.29
CA GLY A 72 -31.45 4.89 3.29
C GLY A 72 -31.43 4.33 4.71
N LYS A 73 -30.36 3.60 5.07
CA LYS A 73 -30.24 2.91 6.37
C LYS A 73 -29.63 3.77 7.48
N ILE A 74 -29.18 4.97 7.16
CA ILE A 74 -28.41 5.84 8.06
C ILE A 74 -29.01 7.23 8.12
N SER A 75 -28.86 7.89 9.27
CA SER A 75 -29.29 9.27 9.48
C SER A 75 -28.26 10.26 8.91
N ALA A 76 -28.69 11.50 8.65
CA ALA A 76 -27.80 12.57 8.23
C ALA A 76 -26.69 12.86 9.26
N LYS A 77 -27.01 12.75 10.56
CA LYS A 77 -26.04 12.92 11.66
C LYS A 77 -24.94 11.86 11.58
N ASN A 78 -25.32 10.59 11.39
CA ASN A 78 -24.36 9.48 11.28
C ASN A 78 -23.51 9.60 10.02
N ILE A 79 -24.09 10.07 8.90
CA ILE A 79 -23.33 10.37 7.68
C ILE A 79 -22.25 11.41 7.95
N LYS A 80 -22.60 12.53 8.60
CA LYS A 80 -21.66 13.61 8.92
C LYS A 80 -20.54 13.15 9.85
N GLU A 81 -20.89 12.36 10.87
CA GLU A 81 -19.91 11.78 11.80
C GLU A 81 -18.98 10.79 11.09
N TRP A 82 -19.53 9.93 10.25
CA TRP A 82 -18.76 8.97 9.46
C TRP A 82 -17.74 9.67 8.57
N PHE A 83 -18.13 10.76 7.89
CA PHE A 83 -17.21 11.55 7.07
C PHE A 83 -16.02 12.03 7.90
N LYS A 84 -16.26 12.61 9.10
CA LYS A 84 -15.18 13.08 9.99
C LYS A 84 -14.21 11.97 10.38
N ILE A 85 -14.73 10.78 10.73
CA ILE A 85 -13.92 9.62 11.10
C ILE A 85 -13.05 9.18 9.91
N VAL A 86 -13.65 9.09 8.72
CA VAL A 86 -12.95 8.63 7.53
C VAL A 86 -11.98 9.65 6.97
N SER A 87 -12.24 10.96 7.09
CA SER A 87 -11.27 12.00 6.76
C SER A 87 -9.95 11.78 7.52
N ASN A 88 -10.03 11.48 8.82
CA ASN A 88 -8.85 11.20 9.62
C ASN A 88 -8.11 9.95 9.13
N ARG A 89 -8.84 8.87 8.83
CA ARG A 89 -8.22 7.62 8.35
C ARG A 89 -7.54 7.82 6.98
N ILE A 90 -8.19 8.52 6.05
CA ILE A 90 -7.60 8.84 4.74
C ILE A 90 -6.34 9.68 4.93
N ASN A 91 -6.39 10.74 5.74
CA ASN A 91 -5.24 11.59 6.02
C ASN A 91 -4.05 10.79 6.60
N CYS A 92 -4.32 9.83 7.49
CA CYS A 92 -3.29 8.93 8.01
C CYS A 92 -2.70 8.03 6.92
N VAL A 93 -3.54 7.41 6.07
CA VAL A 93 -3.10 6.54 4.99
C VAL A 93 -2.29 7.32 3.95
N GLU A 94 -2.79 8.46 3.46
CA GLU A 94 -2.10 9.29 2.48
C GLU A 94 -0.76 9.80 2.99
N ARG A 95 -0.71 10.27 4.25
CA ARG A 95 0.55 10.70 4.88
C ARG A 95 1.54 9.55 4.95
N SER A 96 1.10 8.37 5.40
CA SER A 96 1.97 7.20 5.53
C SER A 96 2.46 6.67 4.16
N LEU A 97 1.61 6.71 3.13
CA LEU A 97 1.97 6.37 1.75
C LEU A 97 3.01 7.34 1.18
N ASN A 98 2.83 8.63 1.41
CA ASN A 98 3.79 9.64 1.00
C ASN A 98 5.15 9.45 1.71
N ASP A 99 5.12 9.20 3.02
CA ASP A 99 6.34 8.96 3.81
C ASP A 99 7.12 7.69 3.39
N SER A 100 6.42 6.66 2.94
CA SER A 100 7.02 5.37 2.59
C SER A 100 7.41 5.26 1.11
N PHE A 101 6.65 5.90 0.21
CA PHE A 101 6.74 5.69 -1.23
C PHE A 101 6.73 6.98 -2.09
N TYR A 102 6.64 8.17 -1.48
CA TYR A 102 6.52 9.47 -2.17
C TYR A 102 5.30 9.59 -3.09
N ILE A 103 4.23 8.86 -2.77
CA ILE A 103 2.94 8.96 -3.46
C ILE A 103 2.21 10.17 -2.88
N LYS A 104 2.44 11.36 -3.47
CA LYS A 104 1.82 12.62 -3.06
C LYS A 104 0.38 12.78 -3.55
N ASP A 105 0.09 12.29 -4.76
CA ASP A 105 -1.21 12.42 -5.40
C ASP A 105 -1.96 11.09 -5.42
N SER A 106 -2.38 10.66 -4.23
CA SER A 106 -3.25 9.48 -4.10
C SER A 106 -4.67 9.77 -4.61
N ASN A 107 -5.08 11.05 -4.64
CA ASN A 107 -6.42 11.56 -5.00
C ASN A 107 -7.57 11.06 -4.10
N ILE A 108 -7.32 10.19 -3.12
CA ILE A 108 -8.34 9.66 -2.22
C ILE A 108 -8.95 10.80 -1.39
N GLY A 109 -8.13 11.65 -0.77
CA GLY A 109 -8.61 12.79 0.02
C GLY A 109 -9.42 13.81 -0.80
N ARG A 110 -9.04 14.01 -2.06
CA ARG A 110 -9.78 14.88 -2.99
C ARG A 110 -11.16 14.31 -3.30
N ILE A 111 -11.24 13.04 -3.72
CA ILE A 111 -12.52 12.39 -4.04
C ILE A 111 -13.40 12.27 -2.80
N HIS A 112 -12.82 11.98 -1.63
CA HIS A 112 -13.53 12.04 -0.35
C HIS A 112 -14.21 13.39 -0.13
N SER A 113 -13.47 14.48 -0.32
CA SER A 113 -14.00 15.84 -0.15
C SER A 113 -15.11 16.15 -1.15
N GLU A 114 -14.96 15.72 -2.41
CA GLU A 114 -16.01 15.87 -3.43
C GLU A 114 -17.29 15.12 -3.03
N ILE A 115 -17.19 13.87 -2.59
CA ILE A 115 -18.32 13.06 -2.14
C ILE A 115 -18.99 13.69 -0.92
N GLN A 116 -18.20 14.15 0.04
CA GLN A 116 -18.73 14.81 1.24
C GLN A 116 -19.50 16.07 0.88
N ASN A 117 -18.91 16.95 0.06
CA ASN A 117 -19.55 18.19 -0.37
C ASN A 117 -20.83 17.92 -1.18
N PHE A 118 -20.81 16.91 -2.05
CA PHE A 118 -22.00 16.51 -2.79
C PHE A 118 -23.11 16.02 -1.86
N ILE A 119 -22.84 15.00 -1.04
CA ILE A 119 -23.86 14.40 -0.17
C ILE A 119 -24.42 15.43 0.82
N THR A 120 -23.55 16.19 1.48
CA THR A 120 -23.98 17.17 2.50
C THR A 120 -24.59 18.44 1.89
N GLY A 121 -24.34 18.72 0.61
CA GLY A 121 -24.92 19.84 -0.12
C GLY A 121 -26.29 19.56 -0.74
N THR A 122 -26.77 18.31 -0.71
CA THR A 122 -28.09 17.97 -1.29
C THR A 122 -29.26 18.47 -0.46
N ASP A 123 -30.34 18.85 -1.13
CA ASP A 123 -31.61 19.21 -0.47
C ASP A 123 -32.14 18.05 0.37
N ASP A 124 -31.98 16.82 -0.08
CA ASP A 124 -32.37 15.62 0.64
C ASP A 124 -31.70 15.57 2.03
N PHE A 125 -30.39 15.80 2.07
CA PHE A 125 -29.61 15.80 3.30
C PHE A 125 -30.04 16.91 4.27
N ASN A 126 -30.26 18.12 3.76
CA ASN A 126 -30.66 19.28 4.57
C ASN A 126 -32.08 19.12 5.13
N ASN A 127 -33.03 18.70 4.28
CA ASN A 127 -34.43 18.50 4.68
C ASN A 127 -34.59 17.30 5.61
N GLY A 128 -33.78 16.25 5.42
CA GLY A 128 -33.80 15.04 6.22
C GLY A 128 -32.92 15.06 7.47
N TYR A 129 -32.30 16.20 7.81
CA TYR A 129 -31.29 16.25 8.88
C TYR A 129 -31.80 15.83 10.26
N ARG A 130 -33.08 16.09 10.53
CA ARG A 130 -33.74 15.76 11.81
C ARG A 130 -34.31 14.35 11.84
N ASN A 131 -34.32 13.63 10.72
CA ASN A 131 -34.93 12.31 10.62
C ASN A 131 -33.97 11.22 11.10
N ASP A 132 -34.53 10.16 11.68
CA ASP A 132 -33.76 8.98 12.10
C ASP A 132 -33.16 8.21 10.92
N LYS A 133 -33.76 8.35 9.73
CA LYS A 133 -33.28 7.77 8.48
C LYS A 133 -33.34 8.80 7.37
N LEU A 134 -32.25 8.89 6.60
CA LEU A 134 -32.17 9.76 5.44
C LEU A 134 -32.44 8.93 4.18
N ILE A 135 -33.43 9.35 3.38
CA ILE A 135 -33.78 8.72 2.11
C ILE A 135 -33.49 9.73 1.01
N PHE A 136 -32.58 9.38 0.10
CA PHE A 136 -32.26 10.20 -1.06
C PHE A 136 -33.25 9.97 -2.18
N ARG A 137 -33.51 11.00 -2.99
CA ARG A 137 -34.24 10.89 -4.25
C ARG A 137 -33.48 10.04 -5.24
N GLU A 138 -34.19 9.51 -6.23
CA GLU A 138 -33.61 8.61 -7.22
C GLU A 138 -32.51 9.28 -8.06
N THR A 139 -32.67 10.57 -8.37
CA THR A 139 -31.64 11.37 -9.04
C THR A 139 -30.34 11.41 -8.23
N THR A 140 -30.43 11.73 -6.95
CA THR A 140 -29.27 11.79 -6.05
C THR A 140 -28.65 10.41 -5.82
N LYS A 141 -29.45 9.34 -5.80
CA LYS A 141 -28.95 7.97 -5.77
C LYS A 141 -28.14 7.60 -7.01
N ASN A 142 -28.57 8.01 -8.20
CA ASN A 142 -27.82 7.78 -9.44
C ASN A 142 -26.47 8.50 -9.40
N ASP A 143 -26.43 9.74 -8.90
CA ASP A 143 -25.18 10.48 -8.73
C ASP A 143 -24.26 9.82 -7.70
N ILE A 144 -24.81 9.29 -6.59
CA ILE A 144 -24.06 8.49 -5.61
C ILE A 144 -23.39 7.28 -6.28
N LEU A 145 -24.06 6.61 -7.22
CA LEU A 145 -23.48 5.50 -7.97
C LEU A 145 -22.33 5.96 -8.88
N VAL A 146 -22.43 7.13 -9.51
CA VAL A 146 -21.33 7.71 -10.30
C VAL A 146 -20.11 7.96 -9.41
N TYR A 147 -20.31 8.55 -8.23
CA TYR A 147 -19.24 8.73 -7.24
C TYR A 147 -18.67 7.41 -6.73
N HIS A 148 -19.51 6.38 -6.58
CA HIS A 148 -19.05 5.04 -6.21
C HIS A 148 -18.05 4.50 -7.23
N THR A 149 -18.35 4.58 -8.53
CA THR A 149 -17.44 4.16 -9.60
C THR A 149 -16.13 4.95 -9.59
N LYS A 150 -16.21 6.29 -9.53
CA LYS A 150 -15.04 7.18 -9.48
C LYS A 150 -14.11 6.85 -8.30
N LEU A 151 -14.70 6.51 -7.15
CA LEU A 151 -13.97 6.11 -5.96
C LEU A 151 -13.25 4.77 -6.15
N LEU A 152 -13.92 3.76 -6.72
CA LEU A 152 -13.32 2.45 -6.98
C LEU A 152 -12.13 2.54 -7.94
N GLU A 153 -12.24 3.37 -8.99
CA GLU A 153 -11.16 3.65 -9.92
C GLU A 153 -9.95 4.26 -9.19
N CYS A 154 -10.17 5.28 -8.39
CA CYS A 154 -9.10 5.92 -7.61
C CYS A 154 -8.39 4.94 -6.66
N PHE A 155 -9.14 4.12 -5.92
CA PHE A 155 -8.51 3.11 -5.05
C PHE A 155 -7.69 2.08 -5.84
N THR A 156 -8.16 1.71 -7.04
CA THR A 156 -7.44 0.78 -7.92
C THR A 156 -6.13 1.42 -8.42
N ASP A 157 -6.17 2.68 -8.84
CA ASP A 157 -4.98 3.43 -9.25
C ASP A 157 -3.95 3.56 -8.14
N VAL A 158 -4.38 3.81 -6.90
CA VAL A 158 -3.47 3.88 -5.74
C VAL A 158 -2.81 2.54 -5.49
N VAL A 159 -3.54 1.42 -5.57
CA VAL A 159 -2.97 0.08 -5.45
C VAL A 159 -1.92 -0.17 -6.55
N VAL A 160 -2.18 0.25 -7.78
CA VAL A 160 -1.21 0.15 -8.89
C VAL A 160 0.02 1.01 -8.61
N LYS A 161 -0.15 2.25 -8.12
CA LYS A 161 0.94 3.14 -7.73
C LYS A 161 1.83 2.53 -6.63
N ILE A 162 1.24 1.92 -5.60
CA ILE A 162 1.98 1.23 -4.53
C ILE A 162 2.78 0.06 -5.09
N ASN A 163 2.17 -0.75 -5.95
CA ASN A 163 2.85 -1.88 -6.61
C ASN A 163 4.05 -1.42 -7.43
N ARG A 164 3.91 -0.31 -8.18
CA ARG A 164 4.98 0.26 -9.01
C ARG A 164 6.01 1.07 -8.22
N ALA A 165 5.70 1.49 -6.99
CA ALA A 165 6.57 2.36 -6.22
C ALA A 165 7.90 1.69 -5.85
N LYS A 166 8.98 2.47 -5.85
CA LYS A 166 10.26 2.08 -5.26
C LYS A 166 10.29 2.58 -3.82
N LYS A 167 10.52 1.70 -2.86
CA LYS A 167 10.67 2.09 -1.45
C LYS A 167 11.95 2.91 -1.28
N HIS A 168 11.94 3.83 -0.32
CA HIS A 168 13.15 4.52 0.13
C HIS A 168 14.30 3.53 0.42
N GLY A 169 15.46 3.79 -0.18
CA GLY A 169 16.70 3.10 0.20
C GLY A 169 17.10 3.47 1.64
N VAL A 170 17.91 2.61 2.26
CA VAL A 170 18.40 2.76 3.66
C VAL A 170 18.97 4.16 3.92
N PHE A 171 19.64 4.75 2.93
CA PHE A 171 20.24 6.09 2.99
C PHE A 171 19.23 7.22 3.27
N TRP A 172 17.99 7.10 2.80
CA TRP A 172 16.97 8.14 3.04
C TRP A 172 16.39 8.07 4.46
N GLN A 173 16.23 6.87 5.03
CA GLN A 173 15.80 6.73 6.43
C GLN A 173 16.83 7.30 7.40
N ILE A 174 18.12 7.12 7.09
CA ILE A 174 19.23 7.74 7.81
C ILE A 174 19.14 9.28 7.71
N LYS A 175 18.96 9.84 6.50
CA LYS A 175 18.81 11.29 6.31
C LYS A 175 17.62 11.89 7.05
N ARG A 176 16.52 11.15 7.22
CA ARG A 176 15.35 11.59 8.00
C ARG A 176 15.62 11.64 9.51
N TRP A 177 16.45 10.73 10.03
CA TRP A 177 16.88 10.73 11.43
C TRP A 177 17.76 11.93 11.77
N PHE A 178 18.61 12.37 10.84
CA PHE A 178 19.47 13.56 11.01
C PHE A 178 18.75 14.90 10.75
N LYS A 179 17.46 14.89 10.43
CA LYS A 179 16.66 16.10 10.16
C LYS A 179 15.62 16.41 11.25
N LYS A 180 15.67 15.69 12.36
CA LYS A 180 15.03 16.05 13.64
C LYS A 180 16.08 16.68 14.54
#